data_AF-A0A6V7TY47-F1
#
_entry.id   AF-A0A6V7TY47-F1
#
_cell.length_a   1.000
_cell.length_b   1.000
_cell.length_c   1.000
_cell.angle_alpha   90.00
_cell.angle_beta   90.00
_cell.angle_gamma   90.00
#
_symmetry.space_group_name_H-M   'P 1'
#
loop_
_entity.id
_entity.type
_entity.pdbx_description
1 polymer ?
#
loop_
_entity_poly.entity_id
_entity_poly.type
_entity_poly.pdbx_seq_one_letter_code
_entity_poly.pdbx_strand_id
1 'polypeptide(L)'
;MAFMETFSYLIVIICGFKMIRYVNLNTNFDGNLKRLNKLLTKVLIILAVQPFVNQASFLFIIIYSKTSNNTPNIIRILIFVSFHLIPVFNPIICILTNTPYRNAVFKRSQIHPQ
;
A
#
# COMPACT_ATOMS: atom_id res chain seq x y z
N MET A 1 10.27 14.63 10.57
CA MET A 1 9.99 13.19 10.36
C MET A 1 9.14 12.96 9.11
N ALA A 2 7.93 13.52 8.99
CA ALA A 2 7.05 13.30 7.83
C ALA A 2 7.73 13.50 6.45
N PHE A 3 8.54 14.54 6.28
CA PHE A 3 9.24 14.81 5.02
C PHE A 3 10.20 13.69 4.56
N MET A 4 10.92 13.06 5.51
CA MET A 4 11.85 11.97 5.20
C MET A 4 11.10 10.69 4.79
N GLU A 5 9.93 10.46 5.40
CA GLU A 5 9.05 9.34 5.03
C GLU A 5 8.45 9.55 3.63
N THR A 6 7.97 10.76 3.33
CA THR A 6 7.45 11.11 2.00
C THR A 6 8.49 10.91 0.90
N PHE A 7 9.74 11.32 1.12
CA PHE A 7 10.84 11.11 0.17
C PHE A 7 11.13 9.62 -0.06
N SER A 8 11.11 8.82 1.01
CA SER A 8 11.37 7.38 0.94
C SER A 8 10.33 6.68 0.07
N TYR A 9 9.04 7.01 0.21
CA TYR A 9 7.99 6.44 -0.64
C TYR A 9 8.08 6.90 -2.10
N LEU A 10 8.51 8.14 -2.34
CA LEU A 10 8.74 8.67 -3.69
C LEU A 10 9.84 7.91 -4.42
N ILE A 11 10.94 7.58 -3.70
CA ILE A 11 12.01 6.73 -4.22
C ILE A 11 11.47 5.35 -4.59
N VAL A 12 10.66 4.72 -3.72
CA VAL A 12 10.05 3.41 -3.99
C VAL A 12 9.20 3.42 -5.26
N ILE A 13 8.41 4.48 -5.47
CA ILE A 13 7.59 4.64 -6.69
C ILE A 13 8.49 4.74 -7.93
N ILE A 14 9.53 5.58 -7.90
CA ILE A 14 10.49 5.74 -9.02
C ILE A 14 11.20 4.41 -9.32
N CYS A 15 11.67 3.72 -8.28
CA CYS A 15 12.29 2.39 -8.39
C CYS A 15 11.31 1.37 -8.99
N GLY A 16 10.04 1.39 -8.57
CA GLY A 16 9.00 0.52 -9.11
C GLY A 16 8.77 0.73 -10.61
N PHE A 17 8.68 1.98 -11.07
CA PHE A 17 8.57 2.28 -12.50
C PHE A 17 9.79 1.82 -13.30
N LYS A 18 11.01 2.05 -12.78
CA LYS A 18 12.24 1.55 -13.40
C LYS A 18 12.27 0.02 -13.48
N MET A 19 11.82 -0.67 -12.43
CA MET A 19 11.76 -2.13 -12.37
C MET A 19 10.77 -2.70 -13.40
N ILE A 20 9.58 -2.09 -13.55
CA ILE A 20 8.61 -2.50 -14.59
C ILE A 20 9.22 -2.35 -15.99
N ARG A 21 9.88 -1.22 -16.25
CA ARG A 21 10.57 -0.99 -17.53
C ARG A 21 11.69 -2.00 -17.76
N TYR A 22 12.48 -2.29 -16.74
CA TYR A 22 13.55 -3.29 -16.80
C TYR A 22 13.02 -4.69 -17.14
N VAL A 23 11.96 -5.14 -16.46
CA VAL A 23 11.34 -6.46 -16.71
C VAL A 23 10.73 -6.55 -18.12
N ASN A 24 10.24 -5.43 -18.67
CA ASN A 24 9.76 -5.37 -20.05
C ASN A 24 10.89 -5.51 -21.08
N LEU A 25 12.01 -4.82 -20.86
CA LEU A 25 13.13 -4.78 -21.80
C LEU A 25 13.99 -6.04 -21.76
N ASN A 26 14.08 -6.72 -20.61
CA ASN A 26 14.94 -7.88 -20.47
C ASN A 26 14.30 -9.11 -21.15
N THR A 27 14.91 -9.58 -22.25
CA THR A 27 14.46 -10.71 -23.05
C THR A 27 14.72 -12.06 -22.38
N ASN A 28 15.64 -12.12 -21.41
CA ASN A 28 16.05 -13.35 -20.73
C ASN A 28 15.05 -13.88 -19.70
N PHE A 29 14.02 -13.11 -19.35
CA PHE A 29 12.99 -13.59 -18.42
C PHE A 29 11.90 -14.38 -19.16
N ASP A 30 11.59 -15.56 -18.64
CA ASP A 30 10.39 -16.32 -19.00
C ASP A 30 9.10 -15.47 -18.78
N GLY A 31 8.08 -15.70 -19.61
CA GLY A 31 6.82 -14.95 -19.58
C GLY A 31 6.12 -14.99 -18.23
N ASN A 32 6.18 -16.13 -17.53
CA ASN A 32 5.65 -16.27 -16.18
C ASN A 32 6.44 -15.44 -15.15
N LEU A 33 7.76 -15.44 -15.24
CA LEU A 33 8.62 -14.66 -14.34
C LEU A 33 8.45 -13.14 -14.56
N LYS A 34 8.28 -12.71 -15.83
CA LYS A 34 7.92 -11.32 -16.16
C LYS A 34 6.57 -10.93 -15.52
N ARG A 35 5.56 -11.80 -15.65
CA ARG A 35 4.24 -11.55 -15.07
C ARG A 35 4.30 -11.44 -13.54
N LEU A 36 5.02 -12.34 -12.88
CA LEU A 36 5.16 -12.36 -11.42
C LEU A 36 5.88 -11.10 -10.92
N ASN A 37 7.02 -10.74 -11.52
CA ASN A 37 7.76 -9.55 -11.14
C ASN A 37 6.97 -8.26 -11.33
N LYS A 38 6.21 -8.14 -12.44
CA LYS A 38 5.31 -7.00 -12.66
C LYS A 38 4.22 -6.93 -11.61
N LEU A 39 3.63 -8.07 -11.26
CA LEU A 39 2.57 -8.13 -10.26
C LEU A 39 3.11 -7.72 -8.89
N LEU A 40 4.24 -8.27 -8.46
CA LEU A 40 4.90 -7.89 -7.21
C LEU A 40 5.24 -6.40 -7.18
N THR A 41 5.82 -5.88 -8.27
CA THR A 41 6.18 -4.45 -8.36
C THR A 41 4.95 -3.55 -8.29
N LYS A 42 3.83 -3.94 -8.91
CA LYS A 42 2.57 -3.20 -8.78
C LYS A 42 2.06 -3.18 -7.34
N VAL A 43 2.12 -4.31 -6.62
CA VAL A 43 1.73 -4.35 -5.20
C VAL A 43 2.58 -3.41 -4.36
N LEU A 44 3.91 -3.41 -4.57
CA LEU A 44 4.82 -2.52 -3.86
C LEU A 44 4.51 -1.04 -4.14
N ILE A 45 4.20 -0.68 -5.38
CA ILE A 45 3.78 0.69 -5.72
C ILE A 45 2.47 1.05 -5.02
N ILE A 46 1.48 0.15 -5.00
CA ILE A 46 0.20 0.40 -4.32
C ILE A 46 0.41 0.63 -2.82
N LEU A 47 1.23 -0.20 -2.17
CA LEU A 47 1.59 -0.05 -0.76
C LEU A 47 2.33 1.27 -0.50
N ALA A 48 3.19 1.72 -1.44
CA ALA A 48 3.88 3.00 -1.33
C ALA A 48 2.97 4.22 -1.54
N VAL A 49 1.86 4.08 -2.28
CA VAL A 49 0.88 5.16 -2.51
C VAL A 49 -0.08 5.33 -1.32
N GLN A 50 -0.43 4.24 -0.63
CA GLN A 50 -1.33 4.24 0.52
C GLN A 50 -1.02 5.29 1.61
N PRO A 51 0.24 5.50 2.06
CA PRO A 51 0.56 6.53 3.05
C PRO A 51 0.30 7.94 2.54
N PHE A 52 0.49 8.23 1.25
CA PHE A 52 0.17 9.55 0.68
C PHE A 52 -1.32 9.85 0.71
N VAL A 53 -2.15 8.85 0.34
CA VAL A 53 -3.61 8.99 0.37
C VAL A 53 -4.07 9.26 1.80
N ASN A 54 -3.58 8.49 2.78
CA ASN A 54 -3.92 8.71 4.18
C ASN A 54 -3.50 10.10 4.67
N GLN A 55 -2.26 10.52 4.42
CA GLN A 55 -1.78 11.84 4.83
C GLN A 55 -2.60 12.98 4.20
N ALA A 56 -2.92 12.88 2.90
CA ALA A 56 -3.74 13.86 2.21
C ALA A 56 -5.18 13.92 2.77
N SER A 57 -5.80 12.77 3.01
CA SER A 57 -7.14 12.68 3.62
C SER A 57 -7.16 13.31 5.02
N PHE A 58 -6.13 13.11 5.83
CA PHE A 58 -6.06 13.75 7.15
C PHE A 58 -5.88 15.26 7.06
N LEU A 59 -5.01 15.73 6.16
CA LEU A 59 -4.81 17.17 5.95
C LEU A 59 -6.13 17.83 5.54
N PHE A 60 -6.89 17.19 4.66
CA PHE A 60 -8.22 17.64 4.26
C PHE A 60 -9.20 17.72 5.44
N ILE A 61 -9.26 16.67 6.28
CA ILE A 61 -10.12 16.65 7.47
C ILE A 61 -9.75 17.77 8.46
N ILE A 62 -8.45 18.03 8.68
CA ILE A 62 -7.99 19.11 9.57
C ILE A 62 -8.41 20.47 9.03
N ILE A 63 -8.20 20.72 7.73
CA ILE A 63 -8.60 21.99 7.09
C ILE A 63 -10.11 22.15 7.18
N TYR A 64 -10.88 21.11 6.86
CA TYR A 64 -12.34 21.12 6.93
C TYR A 64 -12.84 21.39 8.36
N SER A 65 -12.26 20.73 9.35
CA SER A 65 -12.59 20.95 10.77
C SER A 65 -12.38 22.40 11.19
N LYS A 66 -11.26 23.01 10.76
CA LYS A 66 -10.92 24.38 11.10
C LYS A 66 -11.90 25.37 10.48
N THR A 67 -12.39 25.08 9.28
CA THR A 67 -13.39 25.92 8.59
C THR A 67 -14.80 25.72 9.15
N SER A 68 -15.15 24.51 9.61
CA SER A 68 -16.52 24.16 10.02
C SER A 68 -16.83 24.40 11.51
N ASN A 69 -15.89 24.89 12.33
CA ASN A 69 -16.01 25.00 13.80
C ASN A 69 -16.47 23.70 14.50
N ASN A 70 -16.26 22.55 13.87
CA ASN A 70 -16.64 21.25 14.43
C ASN A 70 -15.73 20.86 15.59
N THR A 71 -16.28 20.11 16.55
CA THR A 71 -15.62 19.73 17.80
C THR A 71 -14.28 19.01 17.54
N PRO A 72 -13.13 19.57 18.01
CA PRO A 72 -11.80 19.05 17.67
C PRO A 72 -11.54 17.63 18.19
N ASN A 73 -12.32 17.14 19.16
CA ASN A 73 -12.12 15.84 19.79
C ASN A 73 -12.55 14.67 18.90
N ILE A 74 -13.68 14.77 18.19
CA ILE A 74 -14.18 13.67 17.32
C ILE A 74 -13.21 13.44 16.16
N ILE A 75 -12.71 14.52 15.56
CA ILE A 75 -11.74 14.46 14.47
C ILE A 75 -10.40 13.87 14.92
N ARG A 76 -9.93 14.23 16.13
CA ARG A 76 -8.71 13.60 16.70
C ARG A 76 -8.87 12.10 16.90
N ILE A 77 -10.03 11.64 17.37
CA ILE A 77 -10.33 10.20 17.52
C ILE A 77 -10.35 9.50 16.15
N LEU A 78 -11.00 10.08 15.15
CA LEU A 78 -11.01 9.53 13.78
C LEU A 78 -9.61 9.42 13.18
N ILE A 79 -8.77 10.44 13.36
CA ILE A 79 -7.38 10.41 12.91
C ILE A 79 -6.61 9.27 13.61
N PHE A 80 -6.73 9.18 14.94
CA PHE A 80 -6.06 8.16 15.73
C PHE A 80 -6.43 6.73 15.31
N VAL A 81 -7.73 6.45 15.14
CA VAL A 81 -8.22 5.14 14.71
C VAL A 81 -7.70 4.81 13.31
N SER A 82 -7.74 5.76 12.37
CA SER A 82 -7.29 5.53 11.00
C SER A 82 -5.78 5.21 10.90
N PHE A 83 -4.93 5.76 11.77
CA PHE A 83 -3.51 5.37 11.83
C PHE A 83 -3.32 3.93 12.32
N HIS A 84 -4.13 3.49 13.30
CA HIS A 84 -4.07 2.13 13.83
C HIS A 84 -4.61 1.07 12.87
N LEU A 85 -5.39 1.48 11.86
CA LEU A 85 -5.90 0.58 10.82
C LEU A 85 -4.92 0.38 9.65
N ILE A 86 -3.86 1.20 9.50
CA ILE A 86 -2.86 1.05 8.43
C ILE A 86 -2.25 -0.36 8.37
N PRO A 87 -1.79 -0.95 9.49
CA PRO A 87 -1.24 -2.31 9.48
C PRO A 87 -2.24 -3.38 9.03
N VAL A 88 -3.54 -3.11 9.12
CA VAL A 88 -4.63 -4.00 8.67
C VAL A 88 -4.83 -3.90 7.17
N PHE A 89 -4.69 -2.71 6.57
CA PHE A 89 -4.84 -2.54 5.12
C PHE A 89 -3.73 -3.21 4.31
N ASN A 90 -2.50 -3.24 4.81
CA ASN A 90 -1.37 -3.87 4.13
C ASN A 90 -1.60 -5.34 3.75
N PRO A 91 -1.95 -6.26 4.68
CA PRO A 91 -2.26 -7.65 4.33
C PRO A 91 -3.49 -7.77 3.44
N ILE A 92 -4.52 -6.92 3.61
CA ILE A 92 -5.71 -6.91 2.74
C ILE A 92 -5.31 -6.60 1.29
N ILE A 93 -4.54 -5.53 1.08
CA ILE A 93 -4.03 -5.14 -0.24
C ILE A 93 -3.23 -6.29 -0.84
N CYS A 94 -2.32 -6.90 -0.08
CA CYS A 94 -1.54 -8.05 -0.53
C CYS A 94 -2.41 -9.23 -0.94
N ILE A 95 -3.44 -9.58 -0.16
CA ILE A 95 -4.37 -10.67 -0.49
C ILE A 95 -5.16 -10.36 -1.77
N LEU A 96 -5.62 -9.12 -1.94
CA LEU A 96 -6.43 -8.72 -3.10
C LEU A 96 -5.61 -8.65 -4.39
N THR A 97 -4.35 -8.23 -4.29
CA THR A 97 -3.52 -7.89 -5.46
C THR A 97 -2.46 -8.94 -5.82
N ASN A 98 -2.06 -9.81 -4.87
CA ASN A 98 -1.03 -10.82 -5.07
C ASN A 98 -1.63 -12.23 -5.06
N THR A 99 -1.98 -12.76 -6.23
CA THR A 99 -2.58 -14.10 -6.40
C THR A 99 -1.74 -15.24 -5.78
N PRO A 100 -0.41 -15.32 -5.98
CA PRO A 100 0.42 -16.29 -5.26
C PRO A 100 0.29 -16.20 -3.73
N TYR A 101 0.33 -14.99 -3.18
CA TYR A 101 0.18 -14.76 -1.74
C TYR A 101 -1.21 -15.15 -1.24
N ARG A 102 -2.26 -14.75 -1.95
CA ARG A 102 -3.65 -15.15 -1.69
C ARG A 102 -3.79 -16.67 -1.64
N ASN A 103 -3.26 -17.35 -2.65
CA ASN A 103 -3.32 -18.80 -2.74
C ASN A 103 -2.56 -19.45 -1.58
N ALA A 104 -1.42 -18.91 -1.17
CA ALA A 104 -0.68 -19.41 -0.01
C ALA A 104 -1.48 -19.26 1.29
N VAL A 105 -2.09 -18.10 1.53
CA VAL A 105 -2.91 -17.83 2.73
C VAL A 105 -4.12 -18.77 2.78
N PHE A 106 -4.89 -18.87 1.70
CA PHE A 106 -6.13 -19.66 1.68
C PHE A 106 -5.94 -21.17 1.51
N LYS A 107 -4.86 -21.63 0.86
CA LYS A 107 -4.53 -23.06 0.85
C LYS A 107 -4.02 -23.53 2.21
N ARG A 108 -3.34 -22.67 2.98
CA ARG A 108 -2.91 -23.01 4.34
C ARG A 108 -4.10 -23.15 5.29
N SER A 109 -5.16 -22.34 5.14
CA SER A 109 -6.39 -22.48 5.91
C SER A 109 -7.22 -23.73 5.57
N GLN A 110 -6.92 -24.42 4.47
CA GLN A 110 -7.55 -25.69 4.10
C GLN A 110 -6.83 -26.91 4.67
N ILE A 111 -5.63 -26.74 5.22
CA ILE A 111 -4.92 -27.78 5.97
C ILE A 111 -5.61 -27.86 7.33
N HIS A 112 -6.49 -28.85 7.52
CA HIS A 112 -7.04 -29.18 8.84
C HIS A 112 -5.88 -29.38 9.83
N PRO A 113 -5.97 -28.87 11.07
CA PRO A 113 -5.07 -29.34 12.13
C PRO A 113 -5.25 -30.85 12.26
N GLN A 114 -4.18 -31.59 12.01
CA GLN A 114 -4.08 -33.02 12.32
C GLN A 114 -3.90 -33.20 13.82
#